data_AF-A0A5B9FSA8-F1
#
_entry.id   AF-A0A5B9FSA8-F1
#
_cell.length_a   1.000
_cell.length_b   1.000
_cell.length_c   1.000
_cell.angle_alpha   90.00
_cell.angle_beta   90.00
_cell.angle_gamma   90.00
#
_symmetry.space_group_name_H-M   'P 1'
#
loop_
_entity.id
_entity.type
_entity.pdbx_description
1 polymer ?
#
loop_
_entity_poly.entity_id
_entity_poly.type
_entity_poly.pdbx_seq_one_letter_code
_entity_poly.pdbx_strand_id
1 'polypeptide(L)'
;MISDRELEVLINEVFEYYGYDFSGYSRASLKRRVDRLYQIDGFTYFSDLLSKVRSEPGYVKHLVEEVTVNVTEMFRDPLFYKVVREEILPVLATKPFIRIWHAGCSTGEEVYSMAILLKEANLLHKSLLYATDINAIVLDTAKKGVFPLRMMKQYSENYMISGGKNDFSDYYTANYGLAKFSDEFTGKMVFSQHNLVSDGSFNEFDLIMCRNVLIYFDKNLQDRALQLFDSSLACLGYLALGTKETIKFSTVQDRFQQLNREKIWKKVK
;
A
#
# COMPACT_ATOMS: atom_id res chain seq x y z
N MET A 1 -7.51 27.64 -9.44
CA MET A 1 -7.37 26.27 -9.97
C MET A 1 -6.26 26.31 -10.99
N ILE A 2 -5.38 25.31 -10.97
CA ILE A 2 -4.28 25.19 -11.92
C ILE A 2 -4.80 24.66 -13.27
N SER A 3 -4.09 25.00 -14.34
CA SER A 3 -4.29 24.44 -15.68
C SER A 3 -3.60 23.08 -15.83
N ASP A 4 -3.97 22.33 -16.87
CA ASP A 4 -3.34 21.03 -17.16
C ASP A 4 -1.86 21.18 -17.49
N ARG A 5 -1.47 22.29 -18.15
CA ARG A 5 -0.06 22.59 -18.43
C ARG A 5 0.73 22.83 -17.14
N GLU A 6 0.16 23.57 -16.19
CA GLU A 6 0.79 23.79 -14.88
C GLU A 6 0.91 22.49 -14.09
N LEU A 7 -0.07 21.60 -14.19
CA LEU A 7 0.03 20.27 -13.58
C LEU A 7 1.23 19.48 -14.13
N GLU A 8 1.40 19.43 -15.45
CA GLU A 8 2.53 18.72 -16.06
C GLU A 8 3.88 19.34 -15.68
N VAL A 9 3.96 20.67 -15.54
CA VAL A 9 5.16 21.33 -15.01
C VAL A 9 5.43 20.89 -13.57
N LEU A 10 4.41 20.84 -12.71
CA LEU A 10 4.58 20.40 -11.32
C LEU A 10 5.04 18.95 -11.24
N ILE A 11 4.49 18.05 -12.07
CA ILE A 11 4.90 16.64 -12.11
C ILE A 11 6.39 16.53 -12.44
N ASN A 12 6.85 17.23 -13.49
CA ASN A 12 8.24 17.21 -13.90
C ASN A 12 9.17 17.78 -12.81
N GLU A 13 8.79 18.90 -12.20
CA GLU A 13 9.57 19.54 -11.15
C GLU A 13 9.73 18.64 -9.92
N VAL A 14 8.65 18.00 -9.49
CA VAL A 14 8.70 17.10 -8.33
C VAL A 14 9.54 15.85 -8.65
N PHE A 15 9.50 15.36 -9.89
CA PHE A 15 10.35 14.25 -10.31
C PHE A 15 11.83 14.66 -10.40
N GLU A 16 12.17 15.77 -11.05
CA GLU A 16 13.56 16.19 -11.24
C GLU A 16 14.27 16.54 -9.93
N TYR A 17 13.59 17.22 -9.01
CA TYR A 17 14.20 17.66 -7.75
C TYR A 17 14.19 16.59 -6.67
N TYR A 18 13.18 15.72 -6.66
CA TYR A 18 12.92 14.83 -5.53
C TYR A 18 12.72 13.35 -5.89
N GLY A 19 12.66 13.02 -7.17
CA GLY A 19 12.52 11.64 -7.66
C GLY A 19 11.11 11.05 -7.52
N TYR A 20 10.11 11.81 -7.06
CA TYR A 20 8.74 11.32 -6.99
C TYR A 20 8.09 11.40 -8.38
N ASP A 21 7.98 10.25 -9.04
CA ASP A 21 7.39 10.17 -10.38
C ASP A 21 5.87 9.99 -10.30
N PHE A 22 5.14 11.02 -10.74
CA PHE A 22 3.67 10.99 -10.88
C PHE A 22 3.21 10.91 -12.35
N SER A 23 4.12 10.68 -13.30
CA SER A 23 3.86 10.71 -14.74
C SER A 23 2.89 9.62 -15.24
N GLY A 24 2.64 8.57 -14.48
CA GLY A 24 1.62 7.55 -14.79
C GLY A 24 0.33 7.69 -13.98
N TYR A 25 0.18 8.73 -13.15
CA TYR A 25 -1.02 8.92 -12.34
C TYR A 25 -2.18 9.48 -13.18
N SER A 26 -3.41 9.16 -12.79
CA SER A 26 -4.61 9.72 -13.41
C SER A 26 -4.63 11.25 -13.25
N ARG A 27 -4.54 11.97 -14.37
CA ARG A 27 -4.48 13.45 -14.39
C ARG A 27 -5.69 14.06 -13.72
N ALA A 28 -6.89 13.55 -13.98
CA ALA A 28 -8.10 14.04 -13.32
C ALA A 28 -8.04 13.88 -11.79
N SER A 29 -7.53 12.75 -11.29
CA SER A 29 -7.41 12.50 -9.86
C SER A 29 -6.32 13.38 -9.22
N LEU A 30 -5.16 13.45 -9.85
CA LEU A 30 -4.01 14.22 -9.38
C LEU A 30 -4.31 15.71 -9.39
N LYS A 31 -4.85 16.24 -10.50
CA LYS A 31 -5.24 17.65 -10.64
C LYS A 31 -6.17 18.09 -9.53
N ARG A 32 -7.21 17.31 -9.23
CA ARG A 32 -8.17 17.63 -8.15
C ARG A 32 -7.49 17.74 -6.78
N ARG A 33 -6.44 16.96 -6.53
CA ARG A 33 -5.68 17.01 -5.27
C ARG A 33 -4.76 18.22 -5.23
N VAL A 34 -4.06 18.49 -6.31
CA VAL A 34 -3.23 19.68 -6.43
C VAL A 34 -4.08 20.93 -6.34
N ASP A 35 -5.25 20.98 -6.98
CA ASP A 35 -6.20 22.11 -6.87
C ASP A 35 -6.67 22.31 -5.42
N ARG A 36 -6.93 21.23 -4.68
CA ARG A 36 -7.30 21.30 -3.26
C ARG A 36 -6.14 21.81 -2.40
N LEU A 37 -4.93 21.26 -2.58
CA LEU A 37 -3.72 21.72 -1.90
C LEU A 37 -3.48 23.21 -2.18
N TYR A 38 -3.60 23.60 -3.45
CA TYR A 38 -3.44 24.97 -3.91
C TYR A 38 -4.36 25.94 -3.16
N GLN A 39 -5.60 25.53 -2.90
CA GLN A 39 -6.59 26.30 -2.15
C GLN A 39 -6.32 26.32 -0.64
N ILE A 40 -5.99 25.16 -0.04
CA ILE A 40 -5.75 25.04 1.41
C ILE A 40 -4.52 25.87 1.82
N ASP A 41 -3.48 25.84 1.00
CA ASP A 41 -2.24 26.57 1.26
C ASP A 41 -2.30 28.05 0.84
N GLY A 42 -3.41 28.47 0.23
CA GLY A 42 -3.68 29.87 -0.07
C GLY A 42 -2.80 30.46 -1.18
N PHE A 43 -2.33 29.67 -2.14
CA PHE A 43 -1.52 30.20 -3.24
C PHE A 43 -2.34 31.10 -4.15
N THR A 44 -1.75 32.23 -4.55
CA THR A 44 -2.36 33.16 -5.51
C THR A 44 -1.92 32.82 -6.92
N TYR A 45 -0.61 32.59 -7.13
CA TYR A 45 -0.03 32.25 -8.43
C TYR A 45 0.64 30.87 -8.41
N PHE A 46 0.59 30.15 -9.54
CA PHE A 46 1.26 28.84 -9.67
C PHE A 46 2.79 28.92 -9.47
N SER A 47 3.39 30.07 -9.80
CA SER A 47 4.79 30.35 -9.48
C SER A 47 5.10 30.29 -7.99
N ASP A 48 4.15 30.64 -7.13
CA ASP A 48 4.33 30.62 -5.67
C ASP A 48 4.44 29.17 -5.19
N LEU A 49 3.55 28.30 -5.70
CA LEU A 49 3.60 26.85 -5.45
C LEU A 49 4.95 26.27 -5.93
N LEU A 50 5.36 26.56 -7.17
CA LEU A 50 6.63 26.06 -7.70
C LEU A 50 7.84 26.56 -6.90
N SER A 51 7.86 27.84 -6.54
CA SER A 51 8.92 28.42 -5.72
C SER A 51 9.03 27.70 -4.39
N LYS A 52 7.89 27.42 -3.74
CA LYS A 52 7.84 26.69 -2.48
C LYS A 52 8.31 25.25 -2.62
N VAL A 53 7.87 24.54 -3.67
CA VAL A 53 8.33 23.18 -3.97
C VAL A 53 9.85 23.14 -4.17
N ARG A 54 10.46 24.13 -4.82
CA ARG A 54 11.91 24.17 -5.06
C ARG A 54 12.74 24.60 -3.84
N SER A 55 12.24 25.54 -3.06
CA SER A 55 13.02 26.19 -1.98
C SER A 55 12.82 25.57 -0.60
N GLU A 56 11.72 24.84 -0.39
CA GLU A 56 11.37 24.25 0.91
C GLU A 56 11.28 22.71 0.80
N PRO A 57 12.36 21.96 1.12
CA PRO A 57 12.33 20.48 1.11
C PRO A 57 11.29 19.86 2.07
N GLY A 58 10.87 20.60 3.09
CA GLY A 58 9.76 20.18 3.97
C GLY A 58 8.39 20.29 3.30
N TYR A 59 8.24 21.18 2.31
CA TYR A 59 6.97 21.38 1.62
C TYR A 59 6.66 20.26 0.62
N VAL A 60 7.66 19.75 -0.11
CA VAL A 60 7.42 18.62 -1.03
C VAL A 60 6.89 17.39 -0.30
N LYS A 61 7.32 17.18 0.95
CA LYS A 61 6.80 16.12 1.83
C LYS A 61 5.29 16.26 2.04
N HIS A 62 4.84 17.47 2.39
CA HIS A 62 3.43 17.80 2.54
C HIS A 62 2.66 17.63 1.21
N LEU A 63 3.23 18.11 0.10
CA LEU A 63 2.64 17.94 -1.23
C LEU A 63 2.43 16.47 -1.56
N VAL A 64 3.47 15.63 -1.39
CA VAL A 64 3.41 14.19 -1.63
C VAL A 64 2.33 13.54 -0.76
N GLU A 65 2.27 13.89 0.53
CA GLU A 65 1.23 13.39 1.45
C GLU A 65 -0.20 13.75 1.02
N GLU A 66 -0.44 14.93 0.47
CA GLU A 66 -1.78 15.36 0.05
C GLU A 66 -2.19 14.75 -1.32
N VAL A 67 -1.21 14.52 -2.21
CA VAL A 67 -1.48 13.89 -3.52
C VAL A 67 -1.53 12.37 -3.46
N THR A 68 -0.80 11.74 -2.53
CA THR A 68 -0.85 10.29 -2.26
C THR A 68 -1.94 9.99 -1.23
N VAL A 69 -2.94 9.17 -1.56
CA VAL A 69 -4.00 8.85 -0.58
C VAL A 69 -3.50 7.80 0.38
N ASN A 70 -3.27 8.22 1.61
CA ASN A 70 -2.68 7.35 2.64
C ASN A 70 -3.70 6.83 3.65
N VAL A 71 -5.01 6.98 3.38
CA VAL A 71 -6.07 6.47 4.28
C VAL A 71 -6.12 4.94 4.19
N THR A 72 -5.72 4.29 5.27
CA THR A 72 -5.72 2.84 5.42
C THR A 72 -6.22 2.44 6.82
N GLU A 73 -6.58 1.18 6.97
CA GLU A 73 -7.17 0.62 8.18
C GLU A 73 -6.68 -0.81 8.38
N MET A 74 -6.50 -1.22 9.64
CA MET A 74 -6.20 -2.62 9.91
C MET A 74 -7.43 -3.47 9.57
N PHE A 75 -7.18 -4.63 8.96
CA PHE A 75 -8.19 -5.57 8.50
C PHE A 75 -9.24 -4.93 7.56
N ARG A 76 -8.85 -3.92 6.76
CA ARG A 76 -9.72 -3.28 5.76
C ARG A 76 -10.35 -4.29 4.80
N ASP A 77 -11.68 -4.19 4.64
CA ASP A 77 -12.52 -5.20 3.98
C ASP A 77 -12.37 -6.57 4.69
N PRO A 78 -12.94 -6.74 5.89
CA PRO A 78 -12.66 -7.90 6.74
C PRO A 78 -12.87 -9.28 6.09
N LEU A 79 -13.84 -9.40 5.18
CA LEU A 79 -14.11 -10.64 4.46
C LEU A 79 -12.96 -11.04 3.51
N PHE A 80 -12.21 -10.07 2.97
CA PHE A 80 -10.98 -10.35 2.23
C PHE A 80 -9.94 -11.03 3.13
N TYR A 81 -9.74 -10.52 4.35
CA TYR A 81 -8.79 -11.11 5.31
C TYR A 81 -9.25 -12.47 5.82
N LYS A 82 -10.57 -12.70 5.87
CA LYS A 82 -11.13 -14.03 6.15
C LYS A 82 -10.72 -15.05 5.08
N VAL A 83 -10.82 -14.69 3.79
CA VAL A 83 -10.35 -15.56 2.69
C VAL A 83 -8.83 -15.78 2.76
N VAL A 84 -8.04 -14.74 3.04
CA VAL A 84 -6.58 -14.88 3.24
C VAL A 84 -6.30 -15.92 4.34
N ARG A 85 -6.99 -15.80 5.48
CA ARG A 85 -6.84 -16.70 6.63
C ARG A 85 -7.24 -18.14 6.33
N GLU A 86 -8.39 -18.35 5.69
CA GLU A 86 -9.01 -19.66 5.53
C GLU A 86 -8.49 -20.42 4.30
N GLU A 87 -8.06 -19.71 3.25
CA GLU A 87 -7.73 -20.33 1.96
C GLU A 87 -6.27 -20.13 1.53
N ILE A 88 -5.67 -18.97 1.81
CA ILE A 88 -4.31 -18.66 1.36
C ILE A 88 -3.26 -19.13 2.35
N LEU A 89 -3.39 -18.76 3.63
CA LEU A 89 -2.38 -19.10 4.64
C LEU A 89 -2.15 -20.62 4.79
N PRO A 90 -3.17 -21.50 4.72
CA PRO A 90 -2.93 -22.95 4.72
C PRO A 90 -2.06 -23.43 3.56
N VAL A 91 -2.20 -22.83 2.37
CA VAL A 91 -1.36 -23.16 1.21
C VAL A 91 0.07 -22.65 1.44
N LEU A 92 0.22 -21.41 1.90
CA LEU A 92 1.54 -20.83 2.20
C LEU A 92 2.26 -21.56 3.34
N ALA A 93 1.51 -22.16 4.28
CA ALA A 93 2.05 -22.95 5.37
C ALA A 93 2.89 -24.15 4.90
N THR A 94 2.65 -24.66 3.68
CA THR A 94 3.44 -25.76 3.09
C THR A 94 4.85 -25.32 2.66
N LYS A 95 5.10 -24.01 2.53
CA LYS A 95 6.39 -23.48 2.09
C LYS A 95 7.40 -23.44 3.25
N PRO A 96 8.70 -23.66 2.98
CA PRO A 96 9.75 -23.56 4.00
C PRO A 96 9.98 -22.11 4.44
N PHE A 97 9.76 -21.14 3.54
CA PHE A 97 9.87 -19.72 3.81
C PHE A 97 8.81 -18.98 3.00
N ILE A 98 8.20 -17.94 3.57
CA ILE A 98 7.10 -17.20 2.96
C ILE A 98 7.53 -15.74 2.76
N ARG A 99 7.42 -15.23 1.52
CA ARG A 99 7.64 -13.81 1.20
C ARG A 99 6.34 -13.17 0.76
N ILE A 100 5.94 -12.10 1.44
CA ILE A 100 4.73 -11.35 1.12
C ILE A 100 5.12 -9.91 0.82
N TRP A 101 4.64 -9.34 -0.29
CA TRP A 101 4.87 -7.95 -0.63
C TRP A 101 3.58 -7.13 -0.52
N HIS A 102 3.61 -6.10 0.32
CA HIS A 102 2.62 -5.04 0.42
C HIS A 102 3.10 -3.83 -0.38
N ALA A 103 2.59 -3.67 -1.60
CA ALA A 103 2.90 -2.58 -2.51
C ALA A 103 1.92 -1.41 -2.28
N GLY A 104 2.44 -0.26 -1.86
CA GLY A 104 1.64 0.89 -1.39
C GLY A 104 1.10 0.67 0.01
N CYS A 105 1.99 0.36 0.96
CA CYS A 105 1.60 -0.02 2.32
C CYS A 105 1.10 1.15 3.19
N SER A 106 1.24 2.39 2.73
CA SER A 106 0.91 3.60 3.50
C SER A 106 1.57 3.56 4.88
N THR A 107 0.82 3.88 5.94
CA THR A 107 1.25 3.91 7.35
C THR A 107 1.36 2.53 8.01
N GLY A 108 1.22 1.44 7.24
CA GLY A 108 1.59 0.08 7.65
C GLY A 108 0.46 -0.81 8.15
N GLU A 109 -0.76 -0.30 8.30
CA GLU A 109 -1.92 -1.01 8.85
C GLU A 109 -2.17 -2.37 8.16
N GLU A 110 -2.02 -2.44 6.83
CA GLU A 110 -2.17 -3.68 6.06
C GLU A 110 -1.10 -4.72 6.43
N VAL A 111 0.13 -4.25 6.63
CA VAL A 111 1.30 -5.07 6.95
C VAL A 111 1.18 -5.67 8.35
N TYR A 112 0.75 -4.86 9.33
CA TYR A 112 0.47 -5.34 10.69
C TYR A 112 -0.71 -6.31 10.74
N SER A 113 -1.75 -6.08 9.93
CA SER A 113 -2.88 -7.01 9.81
C SER A 113 -2.41 -8.38 9.32
N MET A 114 -1.54 -8.42 8.30
CA MET A 114 -0.93 -9.65 7.82
C MET A 114 -0.01 -10.30 8.86
N ALA A 115 0.80 -9.52 9.58
CA ALA A 115 1.68 -10.05 10.63
C ALA A 115 0.90 -10.76 11.75
N ILE A 116 -0.26 -10.20 12.14
CA ILE A 116 -1.17 -10.82 13.10
C ILE A 116 -1.74 -12.13 12.55
N LEU A 117 -2.23 -12.14 11.30
CA LEU A 117 -2.72 -13.37 10.67
C LEU A 117 -1.65 -14.47 10.64
N LEU A 118 -0.42 -14.11 10.27
CA LEU A 118 0.72 -15.03 10.25
C LEU A 118 1.08 -15.51 11.66
N LYS A 119 1.00 -14.67 12.69
CA LYS A 119 1.23 -15.08 14.08
C LYS A 119 0.20 -16.11 14.53
N GLU A 120 -1.07 -15.84 14.28
CA GLU A 120 -2.17 -16.76 14.63
C GLU A 120 -2.13 -18.08 13.87
N ALA A 121 -1.61 -18.07 12.63
CA ALA A 121 -1.40 -19.27 11.83
C ALA A 121 -0.09 -20.01 12.20
N ASN A 122 0.69 -19.52 13.17
CA ASN A 122 2.03 -20.01 13.50
C ASN A 122 2.99 -20.02 12.29
N LEU A 123 2.91 -18.99 11.44
CA LEU A 123 3.71 -18.83 10.23
C LEU A 123 4.69 -17.65 10.31
N LEU A 124 4.50 -16.72 11.26
CA LEU A 124 5.31 -15.50 11.37
C LEU A 124 6.83 -15.79 11.47
N HIS A 125 7.22 -16.86 12.16
CA HIS A 125 8.63 -17.22 12.36
C HIS A 125 9.38 -17.49 11.04
N LYS A 126 8.68 -18.01 10.02
CA LYS A 126 9.22 -18.36 8.70
C LYS A 126 8.73 -17.44 7.57
N SER A 127 8.27 -16.24 7.92
CA SER A 127 7.75 -15.26 6.97
C SER A 127 8.59 -13.99 6.95
N LEU A 128 8.60 -13.29 5.81
CA LEU A 128 9.16 -11.97 5.65
C LEU A 128 8.19 -11.08 4.85
N LEU A 129 7.79 -9.97 5.45
CA LEU A 129 6.85 -9.00 4.90
C LEU A 129 7.65 -7.84 4.29
N TYR A 130 7.56 -7.65 2.99
CA TYR A 130 8.12 -6.49 2.30
C TYR A 130 7.03 -5.44 2.21
N ALA A 131 7.28 -4.28 2.79
CA ALA A 131 6.34 -3.16 2.83
C ALA A 131 6.96 -1.99 2.08
N THR A 132 6.34 -1.61 0.97
CA THR A 132 6.88 -0.55 0.13
C THR A 132 5.85 0.54 -0.13
N ASP A 133 6.33 1.77 -0.23
CA ASP A 133 5.53 2.92 -0.59
C ASP A 133 6.40 3.93 -1.33
N ILE A 134 5.78 4.79 -2.14
CA ILE A 134 6.49 5.89 -2.77
C ILE A 134 6.82 6.98 -1.73
N ASN A 135 5.99 7.12 -0.69
CA ASN A 135 6.12 8.15 0.34
C ASN A 135 6.96 7.65 1.53
N ALA A 136 8.15 8.24 1.71
CA ALA A 136 9.06 7.87 2.79
C ALA A 136 8.51 8.18 4.20
N ILE A 137 7.60 9.15 4.34
CA ILE A 137 7.10 9.60 5.64
C ILE A 137 6.12 8.58 6.22
N VAL A 138 5.25 8.02 5.39
CA VAL A 138 4.33 6.96 5.82
C VAL A 138 5.09 5.68 6.13
N LEU A 139 6.18 5.39 5.42
CA LEU A 139 7.10 4.29 5.76
C LEU A 139 7.76 4.49 7.12
N ASP A 140 8.22 5.70 7.44
CA ASP A 140 8.80 5.99 8.76
C ASP A 140 7.77 5.92 9.88
N THR A 141 6.50 6.17 9.58
CA THR A 141 5.38 5.93 10.50
C THR A 141 5.14 4.43 10.68
N ALA A 142 5.08 3.67 9.58
CA ALA A 142 4.88 2.23 9.58
C ALA A 142 5.97 1.49 10.39
N LYS A 143 7.24 1.88 10.21
CA LYS A 143 8.39 1.32 10.95
C LYS A 143 8.25 1.43 12.47
N LYS A 144 7.57 2.47 12.97
CA LYS A 144 7.39 2.68 14.42
C LYS A 144 6.36 1.72 15.00
N GLY A 145 5.41 1.24 14.21
CA GLY A 145 4.32 0.37 14.70
C GLY A 145 3.42 1.02 15.74
N VAL A 146 3.31 2.35 15.70
CA VAL A 146 2.53 3.13 16.65
C VAL A 146 1.36 3.77 15.93
N PHE A 147 0.14 3.45 16.39
CA PHE A 147 -1.11 3.92 15.79
C PHE A 147 -1.95 4.67 16.83
N PRO A 148 -2.82 5.61 16.42
CA PRO A 148 -3.72 6.29 17.34
C PRO A 148 -4.67 5.31 18.02
N LEU A 149 -4.76 5.35 19.36
CA LEU A 149 -5.61 4.43 20.13
C LEU A 149 -7.10 4.53 19.74
N ARG A 150 -7.54 5.72 19.32
CA ARG A 150 -8.92 5.95 18.82
C ARG A 150 -9.32 5.06 17.64
N MET A 151 -8.36 4.59 16.84
CA MET A 151 -8.62 3.70 15.70
C MET A 151 -8.81 2.24 16.11
N MET A 152 -8.32 1.84 17.29
CA MET A 152 -8.31 0.43 17.73
C MET A 152 -9.71 -0.17 17.85
N LYS A 153 -10.74 0.65 18.15
CA LYS A 153 -12.13 0.19 18.16
C LYS A 153 -12.54 -0.36 16.79
N GLN A 154 -12.37 0.44 15.74
CA GLN A 154 -12.70 0.05 14.37
C GLN A 154 -11.83 -1.13 13.91
N TYR A 155 -10.54 -1.13 14.26
CA TYR A 155 -9.63 -2.22 13.89
C TYR A 155 -10.00 -3.54 14.58
N SER A 156 -10.42 -3.48 15.84
CA SER A 156 -10.92 -4.65 16.57
C SER A 156 -12.20 -5.21 15.96
N GLU A 157 -13.14 -4.33 15.55
CA GLU A 157 -14.37 -4.75 14.84
C GLU A 157 -14.03 -5.43 13.52
N ASN A 158 -13.15 -4.83 12.71
CA ASN A 158 -12.67 -5.41 11.45
C ASN A 158 -11.98 -6.77 11.68
N TYR A 159 -11.08 -6.85 12.66
CA TYR A 159 -10.36 -8.06 13.01
C TYR A 159 -11.33 -9.19 13.43
N MET A 160 -12.34 -8.91 14.25
CA MET A 160 -13.36 -9.89 14.62
C MET A 160 -14.13 -10.42 13.40
N ILE A 161 -14.59 -9.53 12.51
CA ILE A 161 -15.32 -9.93 11.30
C ILE A 161 -14.42 -10.75 10.36
N SER A 162 -13.11 -10.50 10.36
CA SER A 162 -12.12 -11.27 9.59
C SER A 162 -11.83 -12.68 10.15
N GLY A 163 -12.48 -13.07 11.25
CA GLY A 163 -12.28 -14.36 11.91
C GLY A 163 -11.12 -14.37 12.92
N GLY A 164 -10.84 -13.24 13.56
CA GLY A 164 -9.90 -13.13 14.68
C GLY A 164 -10.15 -14.18 15.77
N LYS A 165 -9.07 -14.74 16.34
CA LYS A 165 -9.16 -15.88 17.27
C LYS A 165 -8.88 -15.52 18.73
N ASN A 166 -8.11 -14.46 18.96
CA ASN A 166 -7.77 -13.92 20.27
C ASN A 166 -8.34 -12.50 20.44
N ASP A 167 -8.09 -11.85 21.57
CA ASP A 167 -8.44 -10.44 21.71
C ASP A 167 -7.48 -9.56 20.90
N PHE A 168 -8.00 -8.56 20.20
CA PHE A 168 -7.16 -7.69 19.37
C PHE A 168 -6.12 -6.91 20.20
N SER A 169 -6.44 -6.64 21.47
CA SER A 169 -5.53 -6.03 22.45
C SER A 169 -4.30 -6.87 22.78
N ASP A 170 -4.31 -8.17 22.49
CA ASP A 170 -3.16 -9.04 22.76
C ASP A 170 -1.95 -8.73 21.86
N TYR A 171 -2.17 -7.95 20.79
CA TYR A 171 -1.15 -7.63 19.78
C TYR A 171 -0.48 -6.27 19.97
N TYR A 172 -0.96 -5.44 20.89
CA TYR A 172 -0.43 -4.11 21.14
C TYR A 172 -0.46 -3.72 22.62
N THR A 173 0.40 -2.78 23.00
CA THR A 173 0.32 -2.09 24.29
C THR A 173 -0.25 -0.70 24.08
N ALA A 174 -1.26 -0.32 24.88
CA ALA A 174 -1.85 1.02 24.85
C ALA A 174 -1.23 1.92 25.93
N ASN A 175 -0.74 3.10 25.55
CA ASN A 175 -0.33 4.13 26.49
C ASN A 175 -0.43 5.54 25.86
N TYR A 176 -0.75 6.55 26.66
CA TYR A 176 -0.82 7.95 26.24
C TYR A 176 -1.63 8.21 24.94
N GLY A 177 -2.76 7.51 24.75
CA GLY A 177 -3.59 7.65 23.55
C GLY A 177 -3.01 7.04 22.27
N LEU A 178 -1.96 6.23 22.41
CA LEU A 178 -1.30 5.50 21.33
C LEU A 178 -1.34 4.00 21.61
N ALA A 179 -1.36 3.20 20.53
CA ALA A 179 -1.22 1.76 20.55
C ALA A 179 0.09 1.39 19.85
N LYS A 180 1.04 0.79 20.57
CA LYS A 180 2.29 0.26 20.02
C LYS A 180 2.17 -1.24 19.82
N PHE A 181 2.28 -1.71 18.59
CA PHE A 181 2.30 -3.14 18.27
C PHE A 181 3.64 -3.77 18.63
N SER A 182 3.62 -5.08 18.89
CA SER A 182 4.79 -5.85 19.30
C SER A 182 5.96 -5.73 18.32
N ASP A 183 7.17 -5.53 18.85
CA ASP A 183 8.41 -5.44 18.05
C ASP A 183 8.75 -6.78 17.37
N GLU A 184 8.09 -7.89 17.76
CA GLU A 184 8.20 -9.17 17.04
C GLU A 184 7.70 -9.06 15.58
N PHE A 185 6.74 -8.17 15.33
CA PHE A 185 6.17 -7.95 14.00
C PHE A 185 7.13 -7.16 13.13
N THR A 186 7.68 -6.06 13.64
CA THR A 186 8.66 -5.24 12.91
C THR A 186 9.93 -6.01 12.59
N GLY A 187 10.34 -6.94 13.46
CA GLY A 187 11.44 -7.87 13.19
C GLY A 187 11.23 -8.81 11.99
N LYS A 188 10.02 -8.87 11.43
CA LYS A 188 9.65 -9.65 10.24
C LYS A 188 9.26 -8.77 9.05
N MET A 189 9.54 -7.47 9.10
CA MET A 189 9.17 -6.51 8.07
C MET A 189 10.41 -5.84 7.46
N VAL A 190 10.42 -5.67 6.15
CA VAL A 190 11.40 -4.88 5.40
C VAL A 190 10.66 -3.70 4.79
N PHE A 191 10.96 -2.50 5.28
CA PHE A 191 10.40 -1.26 4.76
C PHE A 191 11.36 -0.63 3.76
N SER A 192 10.91 -0.39 2.53
CA SER A 192 11.71 0.27 1.50
C SER A 192 10.85 1.24 0.69
N GLN A 193 11.45 2.35 0.27
CA GLN A 193 10.83 3.17 -0.76
C GLN A 193 10.83 2.37 -2.07
N HIS A 194 9.71 2.38 -2.79
CA HIS A 194 9.58 1.74 -4.11
C HIS A 194 8.53 2.49 -4.92
N ASN A 195 8.88 2.78 -6.16
CA ASN A 195 8.02 3.48 -7.08
C ASN A 195 7.49 2.54 -8.17
N LEU A 196 6.19 2.26 -8.15
CA LEU A 196 5.53 1.41 -9.16
C LEU A 196 5.60 1.99 -10.59
N VAL A 197 5.93 3.28 -10.74
CA VAL A 197 6.13 3.92 -12.05
C VAL A 197 7.46 3.51 -12.67
N SER A 198 8.55 3.59 -11.93
CA SER A 198 9.91 3.42 -12.47
C SER A 198 10.55 2.08 -12.12
N ASP A 199 10.29 1.57 -10.92
CA ASP A 199 11.13 0.56 -10.31
C ASP A 199 10.77 -0.85 -10.78
N GLY A 200 11.78 -1.71 -10.85
CA GLY A 200 11.65 -3.10 -11.26
C GLY A 200 11.33 -4.06 -10.10
N SER A 201 11.30 -5.35 -10.43
CA SER A 201 11.21 -6.42 -9.45
C SER A 201 12.52 -6.52 -8.67
N PHE A 202 12.41 -6.74 -7.36
CA PHE A 202 13.56 -6.87 -6.45
C PHE A 202 13.60 -8.23 -5.74
N ASN A 203 12.56 -9.05 -5.87
CA ASN A 203 12.49 -10.40 -5.29
C ASN A 203 11.37 -11.22 -5.94
N GLU A 204 11.32 -12.50 -5.58
CA GLU A 204 10.19 -13.39 -5.87
C GLU A 204 9.30 -13.55 -4.61
N PHE A 205 7.98 -13.41 -4.77
CA PHE A 205 6.99 -13.41 -3.69
C PHE A 205 5.95 -14.52 -3.82
N ASP A 206 5.44 -14.99 -2.69
CA ASP A 206 4.36 -15.98 -2.62
C ASP A 206 2.97 -15.33 -2.62
N LEU A 207 2.88 -14.11 -2.08
CA LEU A 207 1.70 -13.26 -2.08
C LEU A 207 2.13 -11.81 -2.32
N ILE A 208 1.48 -11.15 -3.27
CA ILE A 208 1.56 -9.69 -3.44
C ILE A 208 0.19 -9.10 -3.11
N MET A 209 0.18 -8.08 -2.26
CA MET A 209 -0.97 -7.25 -1.94
C MET A 209 -0.72 -5.84 -2.46
N CYS A 210 -1.59 -5.35 -3.33
CA CYS A 210 -1.58 -3.98 -3.85
C CYS A 210 -3.01 -3.47 -3.84
N ARG A 211 -3.47 -3.01 -2.66
CA ARG A 211 -4.88 -2.69 -2.44
C ARG A 211 -5.09 -1.19 -2.33
N ASN A 212 -6.05 -0.69 -3.09
CA ASN A 212 -6.45 0.72 -3.15
C ASN A 212 -5.34 1.67 -3.65
N VAL A 213 -4.46 1.19 -4.52
CA VAL A 213 -3.33 1.96 -5.10
C VAL A 213 -3.55 2.20 -6.60
N LEU A 214 -3.86 1.15 -7.36
CA LEU A 214 -4.03 1.18 -8.81
C LEU A 214 -5.15 2.13 -9.26
N ILE A 215 -6.13 2.41 -8.40
CA ILE A 215 -7.19 3.40 -8.65
C ILE A 215 -6.67 4.82 -8.89
N TYR A 216 -5.41 5.13 -8.54
CA TYR A 216 -4.78 6.42 -8.79
C TYR A 216 -4.01 6.47 -10.10
N PHE A 217 -3.81 5.34 -10.75
CA PHE A 217 -2.99 5.20 -11.97
C PHE A 217 -3.84 5.36 -13.23
N ASP A 218 -3.22 5.81 -14.31
CA ASP A 218 -3.79 5.65 -15.64
C ASP A 218 -3.71 4.18 -16.11
N LYS A 219 -4.34 3.87 -17.25
CA LYS A 219 -4.40 2.49 -17.74
C LYS A 219 -3.03 1.90 -18.07
N ASN A 220 -2.09 2.71 -18.55
CA ASN A 220 -0.77 2.24 -18.94
C ASN A 220 0.04 1.88 -17.70
N LEU A 221 -0.01 2.73 -16.67
CA LEU A 221 0.66 2.45 -15.41
C LEU A 221 0.00 1.29 -14.64
N GLN A 222 -1.33 1.15 -14.70
CA GLN A 222 -2.01 -0.03 -14.15
C GLN A 222 -1.48 -1.32 -14.80
N ASP A 223 -1.40 -1.36 -16.14
CA ASP A 223 -0.92 -2.55 -16.85
C ASP A 223 0.56 -2.84 -16.53
N ARG A 224 1.40 -1.81 -16.49
CA ARG A 224 2.81 -1.93 -16.08
C ARG A 224 2.95 -2.50 -14.67
N ALA A 225 2.19 -1.98 -13.69
CA ALA A 225 2.23 -2.47 -12.33
C ALA A 225 1.79 -3.94 -12.24
N LEU A 226 0.76 -4.34 -13.02
CA LEU A 226 0.31 -5.73 -13.08
C LEU A 226 1.36 -6.66 -13.73
N GLN A 227 2.09 -6.20 -14.76
CA GLN A 227 3.23 -6.93 -15.32
C GLN A 227 4.38 -7.08 -14.31
N LEU A 228 4.65 -6.03 -13.53
CA LEU A 228 5.62 -6.08 -12.44
C LEU A 228 5.22 -7.13 -11.38
N PHE A 229 3.94 -7.18 -11.01
CA PHE A 229 3.45 -8.18 -10.06
C PHE A 229 3.50 -9.60 -10.63
N ASP A 230 3.15 -9.79 -11.90
CA ASP A 230 3.30 -11.08 -12.58
C ASP A 230 4.75 -11.56 -12.55
N SER A 231 5.71 -10.71 -12.96
CA SER A 231 7.13 -11.07 -12.97
C SER A 231 7.72 -11.29 -11.57
N SER A 232 7.16 -10.66 -10.53
CA SER A 232 7.61 -10.79 -9.14
C SER A 232 6.92 -11.92 -8.37
N LEU A 233 5.85 -12.51 -8.90
CA LEU A 233 5.15 -13.62 -8.25
C LEU A 233 5.75 -14.97 -8.62
N ALA A 234 6.03 -15.76 -7.59
CA ALA A 234 6.33 -17.18 -7.72
C ALA A 234 5.20 -17.90 -8.46
N CYS A 235 5.53 -19.02 -9.12
CA CYS A 235 4.53 -19.90 -9.69
C CYS A 235 3.52 -20.34 -8.62
N LEU A 236 2.22 -20.35 -8.97
CA LEU A 236 1.11 -20.63 -8.05
C LEU A 236 0.98 -19.65 -6.86
N GLY A 237 1.68 -18.52 -6.89
CA GLY A 237 1.52 -17.41 -5.94
C GLY A 237 0.20 -16.66 -6.13
N TYR A 238 -0.07 -15.73 -5.22
CA TYR A 238 -1.34 -15.00 -5.16
C TYR A 238 -1.13 -13.49 -5.34
N LEU A 239 -1.98 -12.86 -6.15
CA LEU A 239 -2.12 -11.41 -6.25
C LEU A 239 -3.43 -10.99 -5.60
N ALA A 240 -3.38 -10.03 -4.68
CA ALA A 240 -4.54 -9.48 -4.00
C ALA A 240 -4.64 -7.97 -4.27
N LEU A 241 -5.81 -7.54 -4.75
CA LEU A 241 -6.10 -6.12 -5.05
C LEU A 241 -7.27 -5.62 -4.18
N GLY A 242 -7.52 -4.32 -4.22
CA GLY A 242 -8.64 -3.68 -3.56
C GLY A 242 -9.97 -3.88 -4.31
N THR A 243 -11.07 -3.61 -3.63
CA THR A 243 -12.45 -3.88 -4.09
C THR A 243 -12.81 -3.20 -5.42
N LYS A 244 -12.21 -2.04 -5.71
CA LYS A 244 -12.41 -1.26 -6.95
C LYS A 244 -11.38 -1.54 -8.05
N GLU A 245 -10.52 -2.53 -7.85
CA GLU A 245 -9.41 -2.86 -8.75
C GLU A 245 -9.64 -4.21 -9.40
N THR A 246 -8.98 -4.45 -10.54
CA THR A 246 -9.15 -5.67 -11.31
C THR A 246 -7.97 -5.89 -12.22
N ILE A 247 -7.62 -7.16 -12.46
CA ILE A 247 -6.68 -7.55 -13.53
C ILE A 247 -7.34 -7.57 -14.91
N LYS A 248 -8.68 -7.44 -14.96
CA LYS A 248 -9.41 -7.52 -16.23
C LYS A 248 -8.94 -6.43 -17.18
N PHE A 249 -8.82 -6.78 -18.46
CA PHE A 249 -8.32 -5.92 -19.54
C PHE A 249 -6.83 -5.54 -19.42
N SER A 250 -6.07 -6.24 -18.56
CA SER A 250 -4.60 -6.17 -18.55
C SER A 250 -3.98 -7.23 -19.45
N THR A 251 -2.74 -7.00 -19.85
CA THR A 251 -1.90 -7.91 -20.62
C THR A 251 -1.61 -9.23 -19.90
N VAL A 252 -1.71 -9.26 -18.57
CA VAL A 252 -1.43 -10.45 -17.76
C VAL A 252 -2.69 -11.23 -17.37
N GLN A 253 -3.89 -10.78 -17.76
CA GLN A 253 -5.15 -11.36 -17.30
C GLN A 253 -5.20 -12.90 -17.45
N ASP A 254 -4.75 -13.43 -18.59
CA ASP A 254 -4.83 -14.86 -18.91
C ASP A 254 -3.80 -15.75 -18.17
N ARG A 255 -2.95 -15.13 -17.36
CA ARG A 255 -1.98 -15.78 -16.46
C ARG A 255 -2.53 -16.00 -15.06
N PHE A 256 -3.70 -15.44 -14.76
CA PHE A 256 -4.30 -15.43 -13.43
C PHE A 256 -5.71 -16.02 -13.43
N GLN A 257 -6.03 -16.77 -12.38
CA GLN A 257 -7.36 -17.27 -12.11
C GLN A 257 -7.90 -16.62 -10.83
N GLN A 258 -9.08 -16.01 -10.90
CA GLN A 258 -9.69 -15.39 -9.71
C GLN A 258 -10.12 -16.46 -8.71
N LEU A 259 -9.77 -16.25 -7.44
CA LEU A 259 -10.21 -17.06 -6.32
C LEU A 259 -11.53 -16.50 -5.80
N ASN A 260 -12.59 -17.30 -5.86
CA ASN A 260 -13.93 -16.97 -5.37
C ASN A 260 -14.44 -15.62 -5.92
N ARG A 261 -15.16 -14.86 -5.08
CA ARG A 261 -15.69 -13.53 -5.43
C ARG A 261 -14.78 -12.38 -4.99
N GLU A 262 -13.81 -12.66 -4.13
CA GLU A 262 -12.88 -11.67 -3.63
C GLU A 262 -11.89 -11.24 -4.71
N LYS A 263 -11.24 -10.10 -4.50
CA LYS A 263 -10.23 -9.53 -5.40
C LYS A 263 -8.87 -10.18 -5.16
N ILE A 264 -8.84 -11.51 -5.24
CA ILE A 264 -7.67 -12.37 -5.08
C ILE A 264 -7.56 -13.22 -6.34
N TRP A 265 -6.36 -13.33 -6.89
CA TRP A 265 -6.07 -14.12 -8.08
C TRP A 265 -4.86 -15.01 -7.83
N LYS A 266 -4.93 -16.26 -8.29
CA LYS A 266 -3.81 -17.19 -8.29
C LYS A 266 -3.12 -17.16 -9.64
N LYS A 267 -1.79 -17.06 -9.66
CA LYS A 267 -0.99 -17.19 -10.87
C LYS A 267 -1.01 -18.64 -11.35
N VAL A 268 -1.38 -18.88 -12.60
CA VAL A 268 -1.52 -20.22 -13.19
C VAL A 268 -0.59 -20.47 -14.39
N LYS A 269 0.10 -19.43 -14.87
CA LYS A 269 1.10 -19.51 -15.95
C LYS A 269 2.33 -18.67 -15.63
#